data_AF-A0A920J2P4-F1
#
_entry.id   AF-A0A920J2P4-F1
#
_cell.length_a   1.000
_cell.length_b   1.000
_cell.length_c   1.000
_cell.angle_alpha   90.00
_cell.angle_beta   90.00
_cell.angle_gamma   90.00
#
_symmetry.space_group_name_H-M   'P 1'
#
loop_
_entity.id
_entity.type
_entity.pdbx_description
1 polymer ?
#
loop_
_entity_poly.entity_id
_entity_poly.type
_entity_poly.pdbx_seq_one_letter_code
_entity_poly.pdbx_strand_id
1 'polypeptide(L)' 'MKNFGVIALISGWVLMSGWGAYIGFIEVKFLIYKISIILIWLGITILLLKAIFDRIQESKNDPYKDIER' A
#
# COMPACT_ATOMS: atom_id res chain seq x y z
N MET A 1 14.44 -2.76 -14.80
CA MET A 1 13.05 -2.89 -14.31
C MET A 1 12.93 -2.49 -12.83
N LYS A 2 13.39 -1.28 -12.43
CA LYS A 2 13.67 -0.98 -11.00
C LYS A 2 12.42 -0.71 -10.14
N ASN A 3 11.25 -0.44 -10.75
CA ASN A 3 10.02 -0.03 -10.06
C ASN A 3 8.81 -0.96 -10.28
N PHE A 4 8.96 -2.06 -11.03
CA PHE A 4 7.83 -2.93 -11.38
C PHE A 4 7.14 -3.50 -10.14
N GLY A 5 7.92 -3.94 -9.14
CA GLY A 5 7.36 -4.44 -7.87
C GLY A 5 6.54 -3.39 -7.12
N VAL A 6 6.96 -2.12 -7.11
CA VAL A 6 6.22 -1.03 -6.46
C VAL A 6 4.92 -0.73 -7.22
N ILE A 7 4.97 -0.74 -8.56
CA ILE A 7 3.78 -0.53 -9.40
C ILE A 7 2.77 -1.68 -9.21
N ALA A 8 3.24 -2.93 -9.17
CA ALA A 8 2.40 -4.10 -8.91
C ALA A 8 1.77 -4.05 -7.50
N LEU A 9 2.55 -3.64 -6.49
CA LEU A 9 2.08 -3.47 -5.12
C LEU A 9 0.97 -2.40 -5.01
N ILE A 10 1.19 -1.22 -5.60
CA ILE A 10 0.21 -0.12 -5.58
C ILE A 10 -1.07 -0.52 -6.31
N SER A 11 -0.94 -1.09 -7.52
CA SER A 11 -2.10 -1.50 -8.31
C SER A 11 -2.92 -2.59 -7.62
N GLY A 12 -2.25 -3.61 -7.04
CA GLY A 12 -2.91 -4.63 -6.23
C GLY A 12 -3.61 -4.05 -5.01
N TRP A 13 -2.96 -3.11 -4.30
CA TRP A 13 -3.55 -2.45 -3.14
C TRP A 13 -4.80 -1.63 -3.48
N VAL A 14 -4.80 -0.92 -4.62
CA VAL A 14 -5.95 -0.13 -5.09
C VAL A 14 -7.14 -1.04 -5.45
N LEU A 15 -6.91 -2.12 -6.19
CA LEU A 15 -7.96 -3.08 -6.54
C LEU A 15 -8.56 -3.72 -5.29
N MET A 16 -7.70 -4.14 -4.35
CA MET A 16 -8.14 -4.74 -3.10
C MET A 16 -8.92 -3.75 -2.22
N SER A 17 -8.53 -2.47 -2.23
CA SER A 17 -9.26 -1.40 -1.52
C SER A 17 -10.65 -1.15 -2.12
N GLY A 18 -10.78 -1.16 -3.45
CA GLY A 18 -12.06 -1.04 -4.13
C GLY A 18 -13.01 -2.18 -3.78
N TRP A 19 -12.51 -3.42 -3.80
CA TRP A 19 -13.27 -4.60 -3.41
C TRP A 19 -13.62 -4.61 -1.91
N GLY A 20 -12.66 -4.29 -1.05
CA GLY A 20 -12.86 -4.21 0.40
C GLY A 20 -13.87 -3.12 0.80
N ALA A 21 -13.89 -1.99 0.08
CA ALA A 21 -14.89 -0.95 0.28
C ALA A 21 -16.29 -1.43 -0.12
N TYR A 22 -16.42 -2.14 -1.24
CA TYR A 22 -17.70 -2.71 -1.67
C TYR A 22 -18.30 -3.62 -0.58
N ILE A 23 -17.55 -4.62 -0.12
CA ILE A 23 -17.99 -5.55 0.93
C ILE A 23 -18.22 -4.82 2.25
N GLY A 24 -17.25 -4.01 2.69
CA GLY A 24 -17.27 -3.34 3.99
C GLY A 24 -18.40 -2.32 4.15
N PHE A 25 -18.83 -1.67 3.07
CA PHE A 25 -19.90 -0.67 3.14
C PHE A 25 -21.29 -1.22 2.81
N ILE A 26 -21.40 -2.19 1.90
CA ILE A 26 -22.69 -2.69 1.40
C ILE A 26 -23.18 -3.88 2.22
N GLU A 27 -22.32 -4.83 2.57
CA GLU A 27 -22.74 -6.09 3.20
C GLU A 27 -22.73 -6.02 4.73
N VAL A 28 -21.84 -5.21 5.30
CA VAL A 28 -21.70 -5.09 6.75
C VAL A 28 -22.80 -4.18 7.32
N LYS A 29 -23.67 -4.72 8.18
CA LYS A 29 -24.77 -3.95 8.81
C LYS A 29 -24.36 -3.22 10.08
N PHE A 30 -23.42 -3.78 10.85
CA PHE A 30 -23.01 -3.18 12.13
C PHE A 30 -21.93 -2.12 11.95
N LEU A 31 -22.17 -0.95 12.54
CA LEU A 31 -21.30 0.22 12.43
C LEU A 31 -19.90 -0.03 13.04
N ILE A 32 -19.83 -0.80 14.12
CA ILE A 32 -18.58 -1.16 14.80
C ILE A 32 -17.62 -1.88 13.84
N TYR A 33 -18.11 -2.88 13.10
CA TYR A 33 -17.28 -3.61 12.14
C TYR A 33 -16.78 -2.70 11.01
N LYS A 34 -17.59 -1.75 10.54
CA LYS A 34 -17.13 -0.77 9.54
C LYS A 34 -15.96 0.05 10.05
N ILE A 35 -16.06 0.57 11.28
CA ILE A 35 -14.98 1.34 11.91
C ILE A 35 -13.73 0.48 12.08
N SER A 36 -13.87 -0.76 12.57
CA SER A 36 -12.74 -1.67 12.74
C SER A 36 -12.04 -1.97 11.41
N ILE A 37 -12.80 -2.23 10.35
CA ILE A 37 -12.25 -2.47 9.00
C ILE A 37 -11.48 -1.24 8.53
N ILE A 38 -12.05 -0.03 8.66
CA ILE A 38 -11.40 1.23 8.27
C ILE A 38 -10.09 1.45 9.04
N LEU A 39 -10.09 1.21 10.35
CA LEU A 39 -8.90 1.34 11.19
C LEU A 39 -7.77 0.40 10.75
N ILE A 40 -8.10 -0.87 10.50
CA ILE A 40 -7.14 -1.85 10.01
C ILE A 40 -6.62 -1.44 8.63
N TRP A 41 -7.51 -1.01 7.73
CA TRP A 41 -7.15 -0.59 6.38
C TRP A 41 -6.22 0.63 6.37
N LEU A 42 -6.48 1.60 7.25
CA LEU A 42 -5.61 2.76 7.47
C LEU A 42 -4.23 2.33 7.97
N GLY A 43 -4.17 1.44 8.95
CA GLY A 43 -2.89 0.93 9.48
C GLY A 43 -2.03 0.30 8.40
N ILE A 44 -2.62 -0.58 7.57
CA ILE A 44 -1.91 -1.22 6.46
C ILE A 44 -1.47 -0.18 5.42
N THR A 45 -2.32 0.80 5.11
CA THR A 45 -1.99 1.86 4.15
C THR A 45 -0.79 2.69 4.62
N ILE A 46 -0.72 3.03 5.90
CA ILE A 46 0.41 3.77 6.48
C ILE A 46 1.70 2.96 6.37
N LEU A 47 1.66 1.66 6.68
CA LEU A 47 2.82 0.77 6.55
C LEU A 47 3.30 0.66 5.10
N LEU A 48 2.37 0.53 4.15
CA LEU A 48 2.69 0.50 2.72
C LEU A 48 3.35 1.80 2.26
N LEU A 49 2.79 2.94 2.64
CA LEU A 49 3.38 4.25 2.31
C LEU A 49 4.80 4.35 2.87
N LYS A 50 5.01 3.97 4.13
CA LYS A 50 6.33 3.97 4.75
C LYS A 50 7.32 3.10 3.99
N ALA A 51 6.94 1.86 3.65
CA ALA A 51 7.80 0.95 2.89
C ALA A 51 8.17 1.51 1.50
N ILE A 52 7.21 2.16 0.82
CA ILE A 52 7.48 2.80 -0.48
C ILE A 52 8.43 3.99 -0.31
N PHE A 53 8.24 4.83 0.71
CA PHE A 53 9.12 5.95 1.00
C PHE A 53 10.54 5.49 1.33
N ASP A 54 10.69 4.51 2.21
CA ASP A 54 11.98 3.95 2.60
C ASP A 54 12.72 3.40 1.35
N ARG A 55 12.00 2.66 0.48
CA ARG A 55 12.56 2.14 -0.77
C ARG A 55 13.00 3.23 -1.74
N ILE A 56 12.24 4.32 -1.85
CA ILE A 56 12.60 5.47 -2.68
C ILE A 56 13.84 6.16 -2.11
N GLN A 57 13.93 6.31 -0.78
CA GLN A 57 15.06 6.93 -0.10
C GLN A 57 16.34 6.10 -0.25
N GLU A 58 16.27 4.77 -0.05
CA GLU A 58 17.39 3.86 -0.33
C GLU A 58 17.87 3.97 -1.77
N SER A 59 16.96 3.97 -2.74
CA SER A 59 17.30 4.11 -4.16
C SER A 59 17.95 5.46 -4.52
N LYS A 60 17.73 6.50 -3.71
CA LYS A 60 18.35 7.83 -3.87
C LYS A 60 19.73 7.89 -3.21
N ASN A 61 19.90 7.25 -2.06
CA ASN A 61 21.14 7.31 -1.27
C ASN A 61 22.12 6.18 -1.60
N ASP A 62 21.81 5.32 -2.56
CA ASP A 62 22.66 4.23 -3.01
C ASP A 62 23.93 4.76 -3.72
N PRO A 63 25.12 4.65 -3.09
CA PRO A 63 26.37 5.20 -3.63
C PRO A 63 26.96 4.35 -4.77
N TYR A 64 26.46 3.13 -4.98
CA TYR A 64 26.90 2.22 -6.05
C TYR A 64 26.05 2.33 -7.31
N LYS A 65 24.99 3.15 -7.27
CA LYS A 65 24.02 3.32 -8.36
C LYS A 65 24.63 3.69 -9.71
N ASP A 66 25.77 4.37 -9.70
CA ASP A 66 26.47 4.83 -10.91
C ASP A 66 27.66 3.94 -11.30
N ILE A 67 28.02 2.96 -10.45
CA ILE A 67 29.20 2.09 -10.63
C ILE A 67 28.80 0.76 -11.29
N GLU A 68 27.56 0.31 -11.09
CA GLU A 68 27.01 -0.93 -11.69
C GLU A 68 26.52 -0.76 -13.15
N ARG A 69 26.84 0.35 -13.82
CA ARG A 69 26.31 0.66 -15.16
C ARG A 69 27.18 0.12 -16.29
#